data_AF-V4W2G1-F1
#
_entry.id   AF-V4W2G1-F1
#
_cell.length_a   1.000
_cell.length_b   1.000
_cell.length_c   1.000
_cell.angle_alpha   90.00
_cell.angle_beta   90.00
_cell.angle_gamma   90.00
#
_symmetry.space_group_name_H-M   'P 1'
#
loop_
_entity.id
_entity.type
_entity.pdbx_description
1 polymer ?
#
loop_
_entity_poly.entity_id
_entity_poly.type
_entity_poly.pdbx_seq_one_letter_code
_entity_poly.pdbx_strand_id
1 'polypeptide(L)'
;MAGLIYEIFTSSSLLSLGLYHTICTTRNYLKSPQSYGAKPYHPLPLHHSHHRLKHLQLYLIIVCLLISFVHQILTASDSDPLVKGRTPVHLFASLQSALVLFLFLFLSLSLLLSESTSLLPFPSDLFFALAASLFYLHYSVSSSAASVQTSDLQAKCDTLSGRISALASFLCVALACNSRLFVADVALGGALCLQGLWELQTGLSLYVEAFIPEGCHKLLDVVKGVEGSTKCDLEESKLRAMAILDLLFLVHVFFVFVIVMVTHAAIAKTVPIRRLGSYEALPNVAASDANNHIQMKALAGTQA
;
A
#
# COMPACT_ATOMS: atom_id res chain seq x y z
N MET A 1 3.62 17.49 18.93
CA MET A 1 3.71 18.09 17.58
C MET A 1 4.53 17.24 16.61
N ALA A 2 5.78 16.86 16.92
CA ALA A 2 6.60 16.06 16.00
C ALA A 2 5.97 14.70 15.59
N GLY A 3 5.37 13.96 16.53
CA GLY A 3 4.68 12.70 16.24
C GLY A 3 3.48 12.86 15.29
N LEU A 4 2.63 13.87 15.51
CA LEU A 4 1.51 14.18 14.60
C LEU A 4 2.00 14.48 13.18
N ILE A 5 3.06 15.27 13.04
CA ILE A 5 3.62 15.62 11.72
C ILE A 5 4.11 14.36 11.00
N TYR A 6 4.75 13.45 11.73
CA TYR A 6 5.18 12.16 11.20
C TYR A 6 3.99 11.31 10.71
N GLU A 7 2.93 11.18 11.51
CA GLU A 7 1.73 10.41 11.10
C GLU A 7 1.04 11.01 9.87
N ILE A 8 0.95 12.34 9.78
CA ILE A 8 0.41 13.03 8.59
C ILE A 8 1.28 12.75 7.36
N PHE A 9 2.61 12.79 7.52
CA PHE A 9 3.55 12.50 6.44
C PHE A 9 3.42 11.06 5.94
N THR A 10 3.42 10.09 6.86
CA THR A 10 3.25 8.66 6.56
C THR A 10 1.91 8.40 5.89
N SER A 11 0.83 8.98 6.42
CA SER A 11 -0.51 8.89 5.85
C SER A 11 -0.56 9.39 4.40
N SER A 12 -0.07 10.59 4.14
CA SER A 12 -0.04 11.20 2.80
C SER A 12 0.76 10.35 1.81
N SER A 13 1.89 9.81 2.26
CA SER A 13 2.78 8.97 1.44
C SER A 13 2.09 7.65 1.06
N LEU A 14 1.46 6.96 2.01
CA LEU A 14 0.75 5.70 1.77
C LEU A 14 -0.54 5.89 0.96
N LEU A 15 -1.29 6.96 1.23
CA LEU A 15 -2.49 7.31 0.48
C LEU A 15 -2.19 7.60 -0.99
N SER A 16 -1.20 8.45 -1.25
CA SER A 16 -0.79 8.79 -2.61
C SER A 16 -0.26 7.57 -3.37
N LEU A 17 0.51 6.71 -2.69
CA LEU A 17 0.99 5.45 -3.23
C LEU A 17 -0.15 4.50 -3.59
N GLY A 18 -1.08 4.25 -2.67
CA GLY A 18 -2.21 3.34 -2.87
C GLY A 18 -3.17 3.82 -3.96
N LEU A 19 -3.45 5.13 -4.01
CA LEU A 19 -4.27 5.75 -5.05
C LEU A 19 -3.61 5.62 -6.42
N TYR A 20 -2.32 5.96 -6.50
CA TYR A 20 -1.57 5.85 -7.74
C TYR A 20 -1.53 4.41 -8.25
N HIS A 21 -1.27 3.44 -7.37
CA HIS A 21 -1.26 2.01 -7.71
C HIS A 21 -2.62 1.57 -8.25
N THR A 22 -3.70 1.89 -7.54
CA THR A 22 -5.09 1.57 -7.94
C THR A 22 -5.44 2.15 -9.31
N ILE A 23 -5.05 3.41 -9.56
CA ILE A 23 -5.29 4.08 -10.84
C ILE A 23 -4.53 3.41 -11.98
N CYS A 24 -3.25 3.12 -11.78
CA CYS A 24 -2.40 2.50 -12.80
C CYS A 24 -2.85 1.06 -13.11
N THR A 25 -3.12 0.26 -12.08
CA THR A 25 -3.63 -1.11 -12.21
C THR A 25 -4.94 -1.13 -12.99
N THR A 26 -5.90 -0.29 -12.61
CA THR A 26 -7.20 -0.22 -13.29
C THR A 26 -7.07 0.22 -14.74
N ARG A 27 -6.22 1.22 -15.01
CA ARG A 27 -5.95 1.68 -16.38
C ARG A 27 -5.32 0.60 -17.24
N ASN A 28 -4.37 -0.16 -16.70
CA ASN A 28 -3.69 -1.24 -17.43
C ASN A 28 -4.64 -2.40 -17.72
N TYR A 29 -5.47 -2.78 -16.75
CA TYR A 29 -6.49 -3.80 -16.92
C TYR A 29 -7.50 -3.43 -18.01
N LEU A 30 -8.03 -2.20 -17.99
CA LEU A 30 -9.01 -1.74 -18.98
C LEU A 30 -8.43 -1.59 -20.39
N LYS A 31 -7.13 -1.32 -20.53
CA LYS A 31 -6.46 -1.24 -21.84
C LYS A 31 -6.24 -2.61 -22.48
N SER A 32 -5.91 -3.63 -21.69
CA SER A 32 -5.55 -4.95 -22.19
C SER A 32 -5.93 -6.06 -21.19
N PRO A 33 -7.22 -6.43 -21.10
CA PRO A 33 -7.69 -7.36 -20.07
C PRO A 33 -7.14 -8.79 -20.25
N GLN A 34 -6.92 -9.23 -21.49
CA GLN A 34 -6.46 -10.60 -21.79
C GLN A 34 -4.96 -10.82 -21.53
N SER A 35 -4.16 -9.75 -21.57
CA SER A 35 -2.71 -9.80 -21.34
C SER A 35 -2.30 -9.11 -20.04
N TYR A 36 -3.25 -8.88 -19.14
CA TYR A 36 -2.98 -8.22 -17.87
C TYR A 36 -2.16 -9.13 -16.96
N GLY A 37 -1.09 -8.57 -16.41
CA GLY A 37 -0.29 -9.15 -15.34
C GLY A 37 0.03 -8.05 -14.34
N ALA A 38 -0.17 -8.34 -13.06
CA ALA A 38 0.13 -7.45 -11.96
C ALA A 38 1.62 -7.13 -11.94
N LYS A 39 1.94 -5.86 -11.73
CA LYS A 39 3.32 -5.40 -11.61
C LYS A 39 3.49 -4.76 -10.24
N PRO A 40 4.59 -5.05 -9.53
CA PRO A 40 4.86 -4.45 -8.23
C PRO A 40 5.10 -2.94 -8.34
N TYR A 41 5.42 -2.45 -9.54
CA TYR A 41 5.69 -1.06 -9.83
C TYR A 41 5.06 -0.60 -11.15
N HIS A 42 4.60 0.65 -11.17
CA HIS A 42 4.00 1.29 -12.34
C HIS A 42 4.76 2.56 -12.71
N PRO A 43 5.53 2.58 -13.83
CA PRO A 43 6.29 3.77 -14.22
C PRO A 43 5.34 4.93 -14.54
N LEU A 44 5.74 6.14 -14.14
CA LEU A 44 4.97 7.35 -14.42
C LEU A 44 4.87 7.56 -15.94
N PRO A 45 3.66 7.78 -16.49
CA PRO A 45 3.46 8.03 -17.90
C PRO A 45 3.83 9.49 -18.23
N LEU A 46 5.12 9.84 -18.11
CA LEU A 46 5.64 11.14 -18.53
C LEU A 46 6.06 11.06 -20.00
N HIS A 47 5.59 12.04 -20.78
CA HIS A 47 5.81 12.13 -22.22
C HIS A 47 7.30 12.35 -22.51
N HIS A 48 7.86 11.49 -23.39
CA HIS A 48 9.17 11.42 -24.09
C HIS A 48 10.44 12.20 -23.67
N SER A 49 10.43 13.17 -22.76
CA SER A 49 11.56 14.10 -22.58
C SER A 49 12.42 13.87 -21.33
N HIS A 50 12.02 13.02 -20.37
CA HIS A 50 12.78 12.84 -19.11
C HIS A 50 12.83 11.38 -18.62
N HIS A 51 13.76 10.58 -19.15
CA HIS A 51 14.02 9.20 -18.71
C HIS A 51 14.29 9.06 -17.20
N ARG A 52 14.82 10.11 -16.54
CA ARG A 52 15.09 10.09 -15.08
C ARG A 52 13.82 10.15 -14.22
N LEU A 53 12.72 10.70 -14.72
CA LEU A 53 11.45 10.79 -13.99
C LEU A 53 10.61 9.50 -14.10
N LYS A 54 11.04 8.53 -14.92
CA LYS A 54 10.37 7.24 -15.08
C LYS A 54 10.19 6.51 -13.74
N HIS A 55 11.19 6.60 -12.86
CA HIS A 55 11.25 5.90 -11.56
C HIS A 55 10.88 6.82 -10.37
N LEU A 56 10.24 7.97 -10.60
CA LEU A 56 9.99 8.98 -9.56
C LEU A 56 9.18 8.44 -8.38
N GLN A 57 8.15 7.62 -8.63
CA GLN A 57 7.41 6.97 -7.55
C GLN A 57 8.33 6.09 -6.68
N LEU A 58 9.29 5.37 -7.27
CA LEU A 58 10.22 4.53 -6.52
C LEU A 58 11.19 5.37 -5.68
N TYR A 59 11.70 6.47 -6.23
CA TYR A 59 12.52 7.43 -5.47
C TYR A 59 11.75 8.04 -4.30
N LEU A 60 10.48 8.41 -4.50
CA LEU A 60 9.64 8.94 -3.42
C LEU A 60 9.43 7.91 -2.31
N ILE A 61 9.14 6.65 -2.64
CA ILE A 61 9.00 5.58 -1.65
C ILE A 61 10.30 5.40 -0.85
N ILE A 62 11.45 5.36 -1.53
CA ILE A 62 12.76 5.22 -0.86
C ILE A 62 13.01 6.38 0.11
N VAL A 63 12.74 7.62 -0.30
CA VAL A 63 12.90 8.80 0.56
C VAL A 63 11.94 8.74 1.75
N CYS A 64 10.67 8.37 1.55
CA CYS A 64 9.69 8.26 2.63
C CYS A 64 10.08 7.16 3.64
N LEU A 65 10.57 6.01 3.15
CA LEU A 65 11.06 4.92 3.99
C LEU A 65 12.32 5.31 4.76
N LEU A 66 13.23 6.09 4.15
CA LEU A 66 14.42 6.59 4.83
C LEU A 66 14.07 7.59 5.94
N ILE A 67 13.14 8.52 5.67
CA ILE A 67 12.63 9.44 6.70
C ILE A 67 11.99 8.65 7.85
N SER A 68 11.20 7.63 7.54
CA SER A 68 10.54 6.78 8.54
C SER A 68 11.53 5.96 9.36
N PHE A 69 12.56 5.40 8.71
CA PHE A 69 13.65 4.71 9.38
C PHE A 69 14.40 5.64 10.34
N VAL A 70 14.80 6.83 9.87
CA VAL A 70 15.48 7.82 10.70
C VAL A 70 14.59 8.24 11.87
N HIS A 71 13.29 8.46 11.64
CA HIS A 71 12.34 8.78 12.71
C HIS A 71 12.31 7.69 13.79
N GLN A 72 12.20 6.42 13.42
CA GLN A 72 12.16 5.32 14.39
C GLN A 72 13.48 5.14 15.14
N ILE A 73 14.63 5.41 14.50
CA ILE A 73 15.94 5.39 15.17
C ILE A 73 16.09 6.57 16.13
N LEU A 74 15.61 7.76 15.75
CA LEU A 74 15.62 8.92 16.65
C LEU A 74 14.69 8.70 17.85
N THR A 75 13.49 8.16 17.64
CA THR A 75 12.57 7.78 18.72
C THR A 75 13.19 6.70 19.63
N ALA A 76 14.00 5.79 19.08
CA ALA A 76 14.78 4.83 19.85
C ALA A 76 15.99 5.45 20.57
N SER A 77 16.57 6.54 20.05
CA SER A 77 17.76 7.17 20.66
C SER A 77 17.41 8.22 21.72
N ASP A 78 16.26 8.88 21.60
CA ASP A 78 15.77 9.90 22.55
C ASP A 78 15.28 9.29 23.88
N SER A 79 15.32 7.96 24.01
CA SER A 79 15.01 7.25 25.23
C SER A 79 16.22 7.17 26.16
N ASP A 80 16.60 8.29 26.77
CA ASP A 80 17.64 8.28 27.82
C ASP A 80 17.13 7.57 29.08
N PRO A 81 17.70 6.41 29.46
CA PRO A 81 17.17 5.54 30.52
C PRO A 81 17.36 6.11 31.94
N LEU A 82 18.26 7.08 32.11
CA LEU A 82 18.68 7.60 33.42
C LEU A 82 17.86 8.80 33.92
N VAL A 83 17.11 9.48 33.03
CA VAL A 83 16.33 10.69 33.40
C VAL A 83 14.82 10.48 33.24
N LYS A 84 14.38 9.58 32.35
CA LYS A 84 12.95 9.45 31.96
C LYS A 84 12.25 8.14 32.34
N GLY A 85 12.92 7.20 33.01
CA GLY A 85 12.26 6.04 33.64
C GLY A 85 11.44 5.16 32.70
N ARG A 86 11.90 4.94 31.46
CA ARG A 86 11.24 4.03 30.50
C ARG A 86 11.79 2.60 30.61
N THR A 87 10.92 1.61 30.43
CA THR A 87 11.29 0.18 30.39
C THR A 87 12.03 -0.15 29.08
N PRO A 88 13.08 -1.02 29.12
CA PRO A 88 13.90 -1.37 27.94
C PRO A 88 13.09 -1.96 26.77
N VAL A 89 11.85 -2.39 27.01
CA VAL A 89 11.01 -3.02 26.00
C VAL A 89 10.55 -2.06 24.90
N HIS A 90 10.33 -0.78 25.20
CA HIS A 90 9.94 0.21 24.18
C HIS A 90 11.08 0.49 23.18
N LEU A 91 12.33 0.46 23.64
CA LEU A 91 13.51 0.57 22.78
C LEU A 91 13.56 -0.59 21.78
N PHE A 92 13.40 -1.83 22.26
CA PHE A 92 13.41 -3.01 21.41
C PHE A 92 12.26 -3.01 20.39
N ALA A 93 11.05 -2.58 20.78
CA ALA A 93 9.93 -2.47 19.86
C ALA A 93 10.20 -1.42 18.75
N SER A 94 10.76 -0.25 19.10
CA SER A 94 11.14 0.78 18.14
C SER A 94 12.23 0.31 17.18
N LEU A 95 13.23 -0.41 17.68
CA LEU A 95 14.30 -0.99 16.86
C LEU A 95 13.80 -2.09 15.93
N GLN A 96 12.87 -2.94 16.38
CA GLN A 96 12.23 -3.95 15.53
C GLN A 96 11.44 -3.28 14.39
N SER A 97 10.67 -2.23 14.69
CA SER A 97 9.98 -1.43 13.69
C SER A 97 10.95 -0.79 12.68
N ALA A 98 12.04 -0.19 13.17
CA ALA A 98 13.09 0.37 12.32
C ALA A 98 13.72 -0.69 11.39
N LEU A 99 13.97 -1.91 11.89
CA LEU A 99 14.50 -3.00 11.09
C LEU A 99 13.53 -3.41 9.97
N VAL A 100 12.24 -3.48 10.26
CA VAL A 100 11.22 -3.77 9.23
C VAL A 100 11.20 -2.69 8.14
N LEU A 101 11.24 -1.41 8.53
CA LEU A 101 11.32 -0.30 7.57
C LEU A 101 12.60 -0.34 6.73
N PHE A 102 13.72 -0.71 7.34
CA PHE A 102 14.98 -0.91 6.62
C PHE A 102 14.89 -2.05 5.59
N LEU A 103 14.21 -3.14 5.93
CA LEU A 103 13.97 -4.23 4.97
C LEU A 103 13.07 -3.79 3.80
N PHE A 104 12.02 -2.99 4.06
CA PHE A 104 11.22 -2.38 3.00
C PHE A 104 12.03 -1.43 2.11
N LEU A 105 12.97 -0.68 2.70
CA LEU A 105 13.90 0.17 1.96
C LEU A 105 14.80 -0.68 1.07
N PHE A 106 15.36 -1.77 1.60
CA PHE A 106 16.19 -2.69 0.84
C PHE A 106 15.43 -3.36 -0.32
N LEU A 107 14.17 -3.77 -0.09
CA LEU A 107 13.31 -4.31 -1.16
C LEU A 107 13.06 -3.26 -2.25
N SER A 108 12.77 -2.02 -1.86
CA SER A 108 12.53 -0.91 -2.80
C SER A 108 13.77 -0.57 -3.62
N LEU A 109 14.96 -0.59 -2.99
CA LEU A 109 16.24 -0.38 -3.67
C LEU A 109 16.56 -1.54 -4.62
N SER A 110 16.27 -2.77 -4.22
CA SER A 110 16.43 -3.97 -5.05
C SER A 110 15.54 -3.91 -6.29
N LEU A 111 14.29 -3.42 -6.15
CA LEU A 111 13.38 -3.18 -7.28
C LEU A 111 13.92 -2.07 -8.20
N LEU A 112 14.45 -0.97 -7.64
CA LEU A 112 15.08 0.10 -8.42
C LEU A 112 16.26 -0.43 -9.25
N LEU A 113 17.10 -1.27 -8.64
CA LEU A 113 18.27 -1.84 -9.27
C LEU A 113 17.89 -2.82 -10.39
N SER A 114 16.87 -3.65 -10.16
CA SER A 114 16.34 -4.59 -11.15
C SER A 114 15.75 -3.90 -12.38
N GLU A 115 15.16 -2.71 -12.23
CA GLU A 115 14.59 -1.93 -13.34
C GLU A 115 15.64 -1.07 -14.07
N SER A 116 16.67 -0.60 -13.35
CA SER A 116 17.70 0.28 -13.90
C SER A 116 18.90 -0.45 -14.50
N THR A 117 19.17 -1.67 -14.04
CA THR A 117 20.34 -2.46 -14.47
C THR A 117 19.93 -3.87 -14.87
N SER A 118 20.68 -4.46 -15.82
CA SER A 118 20.54 -5.86 -16.20
C SER A 118 21.23 -6.83 -15.22
N LEU A 119 21.77 -6.33 -14.11
CA LEU A 119 22.61 -7.11 -13.19
C LEU A 119 21.79 -8.15 -12.40
N LEU A 120 20.53 -7.84 -12.08
CA LEU A 120 19.61 -8.72 -11.33
C LEU A 120 18.25 -8.78 -12.05
N PRO A 121 18.06 -9.65 -13.06
CA PRO A 121 16.75 -9.87 -13.68
C PRO A 121 15.89 -10.78 -12.78
N PHE A 122 15.27 -10.23 -11.75
CA PHE A 122 14.34 -10.98 -10.91
C PHE A 122 12.92 -11.01 -11.48
N PRO A 123 12.21 -12.15 -11.41
CA PRO A 123 10.81 -12.21 -11.80
C PRO A 123 9.95 -11.38 -10.84
N SER A 124 8.87 -10.79 -11.36
CA SER A 124 7.90 -10.00 -10.57
C SER A 124 7.31 -10.78 -9.40
N ASP A 125 7.14 -12.09 -9.55
CA ASP A 125 6.52 -12.96 -8.56
C ASP A 125 7.38 -13.06 -7.29
N LEU A 126 8.71 -12.98 -7.44
CA LEU A 126 9.65 -12.98 -6.32
C LEU A 126 9.55 -11.67 -5.52
N PHE A 127 9.35 -10.53 -6.19
CA PHE A 127 9.12 -9.26 -5.49
C PHE A 127 7.80 -9.28 -4.71
N PHE A 128 6.74 -9.87 -5.26
CA PHE A 128 5.48 -10.05 -4.52
C PHE A 128 5.63 -11.00 -3.33
N ALA A 129 6.39 -12.10 -3.46
CA ALA A 129 6.67 -13.02 -2.36
C ALA A 129 7.50 -12.37 -1.24
N LEU A 130 8.53 -11.58 -1.59
CA LEU A 130 9.31 -10.82 -0.63
C LEU A 130 8.46 -9.74 0.05
N ALA A 131 7.66 -8.99 -0.72
CA ALA A 131 6.73 -8.01 -0.17
C ALA A 131 5.73 -8.66 0.81
N ALA A 132 5.18 -9.83 0.47
CA ALA A 132 4.31 -10.58 1.38
C ALA A 132 5.01 -10.93 2.70
N SER A 133 6.26 -11.37 2.63
CA SER A 133 7.07 -11.70 3.80
C SER A 133 7.32 -10.48 4.69
N LEU A 134 7.61 -9.32 4.09
CA LEU A 134 7.81 -8.07 4.83
C LEU A 134 6.53 -7.53 5.46
N PHE A 135 5.39 -7.59 4.76
CA PHE A 135 4.09 -7.22 5.34
C PHE A 135 3.68 -8.15 6.49
N TYR A 136 4.00 -9.44 6.40
CA TYR A 136 3.79 -10.38 7.50
C TYR A 136 4.71 -10.07 8.69
N LEU A 137 5.98 -9.75 8.42
CA LEU A 137 6.91 -9.33 9.46
C LEU A 137 6.43 -8.05 10.15
N HIS A 138 5.94 -7.08 9.39
CA HIS A 138 5.31 -5.87 9.93
C HIS A 138 4.14 -6.21 10.85
N TYR A 139 3.21 -7.07 10.42
CA TYR A 139 2.12 -7.57 11.28
C TYR A 139 2.64 -8.18 12.59
N SER A 140 3.66 -9.04 12.53
CA SER A 140 4.21 -9.70 13.72
C SER A 140 4.84 -8.71 14.70
N VAL A 141 5.55 -7.69 14.19
CA VAL A 141 6.17 -6.64 15.01
C VAL A 141 5.10 -5.74 15.60
N SER A 142 4.09 -5.32 14.82
CA SER A 142 2.97 -4.51 15.32
C SER A 142 2.16 -5.25 16.39
N SER A 143 1.90 -6.56 16.21
CA SER A 143 1.22 -7.39 17.22
C SER A 143 2.05 -7.53 18.49
N SER A 144 3.38 -7.66 18.35
CA SER A 144 4.28 -7.74 19.50
C SER A 144 4.36 -6.41 20.24
N ALA A 145 4.46 -5.30 19.52
CA ALA A 145 4.44 -3.95 20.09
C ALA A 145 3.14 -3.67 20.85
N ALA A 146 1.99 -4.00 20.25
CA ALA A 146 0.68 -3.85 20.88
C ALA A 146 0.56 -4.64 22.20
N SER A 147 1.18 -5.82 22.30
CA SER A 147 1.13 -6.65 23.51
C SER A 147 1.93 -6.09 24.69
N VAL A 148 2.96 -5.28 24.43
CA VAL A 148 3.80 -4.66 25.48
C VAL A 148 3.45 -3.18 25.71
N GLN A 149 2.50 -2.66 24.93
CA GLN A 149 2.01 -1.31 25.08
C GLN A 149 1.28 -1.15 26.42
N THR A 150 1.63 -0.13 27.20
CA THR A 150 0.91 0.21 28.44
C THR A 150 -0.35 1.04 28.19
N SER A 151 -0.48 1.63 26.99
CA SER A 151 -1.66 2.36 26.55
C SER A 151 -2.58 1.45 25.75
N ASP A 152 -3.79 1.23 26.27
CA ASP A 152 -4.81 0.41 25.62
C ASP A 152 -5.25 0.97 24.25
N LEU A 153 -5.26 2.30 24.11
CA LEU A 153 -5.67 2.95 22.86
C LEU A 153 -4.62 2.76 21.77
N GLN A 154 -3.34 3.01 22.09
CA GLN A 154 -2.26 2.81 21.12
C GLN A 154 -2.12 1.32 20.74
N ALA A 155 -2.27 0.40 21.71
CA ALA A 155 -2.26 -1.03 21.44
C ALA A 155 -3.32 -1.44 20.42
N LYS A 156 -4.53 -0.89 20.55
CA LYS A 156 -5.63 -1.15 19.63
C LYS A 156 -5.36 -0.57 18.24
N CYS A 157 -4.83 0.65 18.14
CA CYS A 157 -4.41 1.25 16.86
C CYS A 157 -3.34 0.39 16.15
N ASP A 158 -2.30 -0.03 16.87
CA ASP A 158 -1.20 -0.84 16.34
C ASP A 158 -1.69 -2.24 15.94
N THR A 159 -2.61 -2.82 16.70
CA THR A 159 -3.24 -4.11 16.35
C THR A 159 -4.04 -4.01 15.05
N LEU A 160 -4.81 -2.94 14.86
CA LEU A 160 -5.60 -2.72 13.64
C LEU A 160 -4.68 -2.44 12.44
N SER A 161 -3.64 -1.63 12.61
CA SER A 161 -2.58 -1.40 11.61
C SER A 161 -1.89 -2.71 11.20
N GLY A 162 -1.58 -3.57 12.17
CA GLY A 162 -1.06 -4.91 11.92
C GLY A 162 -2.02 -5.78 11.10
N ARG A 163 -3.33 -5.76 11.39
CA ARG A 163 -4.33 -6.54 10.63
C ARG A 163 -4.42 -6.10 9.17
N ILE A 164 -4.35 -4.80 8.89
CA ILE A 164 -4.29 -4.29 7.51
C ILE A 164 -3.03 -4.82 6.82
N SER A 165 -1.89 -4.82 7.52
CA SER A 165 -0.63 -5.38 6.99
C SER A 165 -0.71 -6.89 6.72
N ALA A 166 -1.40 -7.65 7.57
CA ALA A 166 -1.66 -9.07 7.35
C ALA A 166 -2.53 -9.30 6.09
N LEU A 167 -3.55 -8.46 5.87
CA LEU A 167 -4.35 -8.48 4.65
C LEU A 167 -3.49 -8.18 3.42
N ALA A 168 -2.63 -7.15 3.48
CA ALA A 168 -1.70 -6.82 2.40
C ALA A 168 -0.74 -7.99 2.09
N SER A 169 -0.23 -8.67 3.13
CA SER A 169 0.59 -9.88 2.96
C SER A 169 -0.15 -10.98 2.20
N PHE A 170 -1.38 -11.30 2.60
CA PHE A 170 -2.20 -12.31 1.93
C PHE A 170 -2.47 -11.97 0.45
N LEU A 171 -2.75 -10.70 0.16
CA LEU A 171 -2.94 -10.21 -1.20
C LEU A 171 -1.65 -10.33 -2.04
N CYS A 172 -0.49 -10.00 -1.47
CA CYS A 172 0.80 -10.20 -2.12
C CYS A 172 1.10 -11.68 -2.39
N VAL A 173 0.75 -12.61 -1.47
CA VAL A 173 0.87 -14.05 -1.73
C VAL A 173 -0.04 -14.47 -2.88
N ALA A 174 -1.29 -14.01 -2.89
CA ALA A 174 -2.22 -14.31 -3.98
C ALA A 174 -1.68 -13.84 -5.34
N LEU A 175 -1.05 -12.67 -5.38
CA LEU A 175 -0.40 -12.11 -6.58
C LEU A 175 0.88 -12.86 -6.98
N ALA A 176 1.65 -13.35 -6.01
CA ALA A 176 2.82 -14.18 -6.28
C ALA A 176 2.44 -15.56 -6.86
N CYS A 177 1.32 -16.15 -6.38
CA CYS A 177 0.81 -17.41 -6.93
C CYS A 177 0.12 -17.22 -8.29
N ASN A 178 -0.59 -16.12 -8.47
CA ASN A 178 -1.29 -15.81 -9.71
C ASN A 178 -1.31 -14.30 -9.98
N SER A 179 -0.32 -13.86 -10.76
CA SER A 179 -0.16 -12.45 -11.15
C SER A 179 -1.27 -11.93 -12.07
N ARG A 180 -2.21 -12.77 -12.53
CA ARG A 180 -3.37 -12.32 -13.35
C ARG A 180 -4.58 -11.89 -12.52
N LEU A 181 -4.53 -12.04 -11.18
CA LEU A 181 -5.62 -11.67 -10.29
C LEU A 181 -5.75 -10.14 -10.13
N PHE A 182 -6.45 -9.51 -11.06
CA PHE A 182 -6.75 -8.06 -11.02
C PHE A 182 -7.36 -7.61 -9.69
N VAL A 183 -8.31 -8.38 -9.15
CA VAL A 183 -8.99 -8.05 -7.88
C VAL A 183 -7.99 -7.99 -6.73
N ALA A 184 -6.99 -8.88 -6.69
CA ALA A 184 -5.98 -8.87 -5.64
C ALA A 184 -5.05 -7.65 -5.76
N ASP A 185 -4.72 -7.22 -6.98
CA ASP A 185 -3.86 -6.06 -7.21
C ASP A 185 -4.56 -4.74 -6.85
N VAL A 186 -5.84 -4.59 -7.21
CA VAL A 186 -6.67 -3.45 -6.79
C VAL A 186 -6.89 -3.46 -5.28
N ALA A 187 -7.18 -4.63 -4.69
CA ALA A 187 -7.35 -4.75 -3.26
C ALA A 187 -6.05 -4.41 -2.50
N LEU A 188 -4.88 -4.72 -3.05
CA LEU A 188 -3.58 -4.33 -2.46
C LEU A 188 -3.42 -2.80 -2.46
N GLY A 189 -3.73 -2.13 -3.57
CA GLY A 189 -3.77 -0.67 -3.62
C GLY A 189 -4.75 -0.06 -2.61
N GLY A 190 -5.94 -0.65 -2.47
CA GLY A 190 -6.92 -0.29 -1.47
C GLY A 190 -6.42 -0.50 -0.03
N ALA A 191 -5.72 -1.60 0.26
CA ALA A 191 -5.13 -1.87 1.57
C ALA A 191 -4.07 -0.83 1.93
N LEU A 192 -3.26 -0.37 0.97
CA LEU A 192 -2.31 0.74 1.18
C LEU A 192 -3.02 2.06 1.48
N CYS A 193 -4.12 2.37 0.78
CA CYS A 193 -4.95 3.53 1.12
C CYS A 193 -5.56 3.41 2.52
N LEU A 194 -6.06 2.23 2.89
CA LEU A 194 -6.62 1.98 4.21
C LEU A 194 -5.56 2.15 5.30
N GLN A 195 -4.36 1.62 5.09
CA GLN A 195 -3.22 1.81 5.98
C GLN A 195 -2.93 3.31 6.16
N GLY A 196 -2.80 4.05 5.07
CA GLY A 196 -2.51 5.49 5.14
C GLY A 196 -3.57 6.30 5.87
N LEU A 197 -4.86 6.02 5.65
CA LEU A 197 -5.93 6.68 6.41
C LEU A 197 -5.90 6.28 7.89
N TRP A 198 -5.59 5.02 8.17
CA TRP A 198 -5.51 4.53 9.53
C TRP A 198 -4.38 5.18 10.32
N GLU A 199 -3.20 5.39 9.72
CA GLU A 199 -2.11 6.12 10.38
C GLU A 199 -2.50 7.57 10.71
N LEU A 200 -3.26 8.24 9.83
CA LEU A 200 -3.82 9.56 10.14
C LEU A 200 -4.78 9.50 11.33
N GLN A 201 -5.66 8.50 11.35
CA GLN A 201 -6.59 8.30 12.46
C GLN A 201 -5.85 8.03 13.78
N THR A 202 -4.80 7.20 13.75
CA THR A 202 -3.92 6.94 14.90
C THR A 202 -3.28 8.23 15.38
N GLY A 203 -2.72 9.03 14.47
CA GLY A 203 -2.13 10.32 14.80
C GLY A 203 -3.12 11.31 15.42
N LEU A 204 -4.33 11.41 14.87
CA LEU A 204 -5.39 12.25 15.44
C LEU A 204 -5.80 11.77 16.84
N SER A 205 -5.99 10.46 17.02
CA SER A 205 -6.46 9.87 18.28
C SER A 205 -5.41 9.94 19.40
N LEU A 206 -4.12 9.98 19.07
CA LEU A 206 -3.02 10.00 20.05
C LEU A 206 -2.48 11.41 20.33
N TYR A 207 -2.53 12.32 19.36
CA TYR A 207 -1.86 13.62 19.46
C TYR A 207 -2.80 14.83 19.49
N VAL A 208 -4.09 14.68 19.16
CA VAL A 208 -5.06 15.79 19.15
C VAL A 208 -6.12 15.60 20.24
N GLU A 209 -6.14 16.50 21.22
CA GLU A 209 -7.04 16.39 22.39
C GLU A 209 -8.53 16.34 22.03
N ALA A 210 -8.94 17.02 20.95
CA ALA A 210 -10.32 17.01 20.47
C ALA A 210 -10.81 15.63 19.95
N PHE A 211 -9.89 14.73 19.61
CA PHE A 211 -10.19 13.39 19.11
C PHE A 211 -9.92 12.29 20.15
N ILE A 212 -9.53 12.67 21.38
CA ILE A 212 -9.37 11.72 22.48
C ILE A 212 -10.78 11.38 23.03
N PRO A 213 -11.16 10.10 23.12
CA PRO A 213 -12.44 9.69 23.68
C PRO A 213 -12.62 10.17 25.12
N GLU A 214 -13.84 10.61 25.46
CA GLU A 214 -14.21 11.04 26.81
C GLU A 214 -13.86 9.95 27.85
N GLY A 215 -13.12 10.32 28.90
CA GLY A 215 -12.69 9.41 29.96
C GLY A 215 -11.33 8.74 29.76
N CYS A 216 -10.63 9.06 28.66
CA CYS A 216 -9.21 8.76 28.50
C CYS A 216 -8.40 10.05 28.56
N HIS A 217 -7.37 10.09 29.41
CA HIS A 217 -6.52 11.25 29.58
C HIS A 217 -5.08 10.91 29.23
N LYS A 218 -4.39 11.89 28.65
CA LYS A 218 -2.95 11.78 28.43
C LYS A 218 -2.26 12.01 29.77
N LEU A 219 -1.55 11.00 30.30
CA LEU A 219 -0.72 11.19 31.49
C LEU A 219 0.50 12.06 31.12
N LEU A 220 0.30 13.38 31.10
CA LEU A 220 1.38 14.34 30.99
C LEU A 220 1.84 14.89 32.35
N ASP A 221 1.12 14.59 33.44
CA ASP A 221 1.27 15.33 34.70
C ASP A 221 1.42 14.43 35.94
N VAL A 222 2.30 13.42 35.86
CA VAL A 222 2.82 12.79 37.08
C VAL A 222 4.31 12.57 36.90
N VAL A 223 5.09 12.99 37.90
CA VAL A 223 6.55 12.84 38.08
C VAL A 223 7.07 11.37 37.96
N LYS A 224 6.18 10.41 37.66
CA LYS A 224 6.47 8.97 37.43
C LYS A 224 5.79 8.42 36.15
N GLY A 225 5.16 9.26 35.34
CA GLY A 225 4.35 8.87 34.18
C GLY A 225 5.16 8.78 32.91
N VAL A 226 5.12 7.62 32.25
CA VAL A 226 5.71 7.37 30.94
C VAL A 226 5.10 8.34 29.92
N GLU A 227 5.92 9.27 29.44
CA GLU A 227 5.57 10.32 28.50
C GLU A 227 4.86 9.74 27.26
N GLY A 228 3.56 10.04 27.10
CA GLY A 228 2.75 9.62 25.94
C GLY A 228 1.78 8.47 26.16
N SER A 229 1.67 7.90 27.36
CA SER A 229 0.64 6.89 27.62
C SER A 229 -0.73 7.54 27.84
N THR A 230 -1.66 7.37 26.90
CA THR A 230 -3.08 7.65 27.14
C THR A 230 -3.65 6.48 27.93
N LYS A 231 -4.12 6.76 29.15
CA LYS A 231 -4.76 5.77 30.01
C LYS A 231 -6.20 6.19 30.24
N CYS A 232 -7.10 5.22 30.18
CA CYS A 232 -8.49 5.43 30.50
C CYS A 232 -8.70 5.12 31.99
N ASP A 233 -9.40 6.01 32.69
CA ASP A 233 -9.55 5.93 34.16
C ASP A 233 -10.48 4.78 34.59
N LEU A 234 -11.40 4.37 33.71
CA LEU A 234 -12.42 3.36 33.94
C LEU A 234 -12.43 2.33 32.80
N GLU A 235 -12.65 1.06 33.13
CA GLU A 235 -12.77 -0.05 32.16
C GLU A 235 -13.95 0.19 31.19
N GLU A 236 -15.03 0.83 31.65
CA GLU A 236 -16.17 1.20 30.81
C GLU A 236 -15.80 2.22 29.73
N SER A 237 -15.04 3.26 30.10
CA SER A 237 -14.53 4.26 29.15
C SER A 237 -13.59 3.65 28.12
N LYS A 238 -12.81 2.64 28.53
CA LYS A 238 -11.95 1.87 27.65
C LYS A 238 -12.75 1.07 26.62
N LEU A 239 -13.78 0.33 27.05
CA LEU A 239 -14.66 -0.42 26.14
C LEU A 239 -15.37 0.51 25.15
N ARG A 240 -15.84 1.68 25.61
CA ARG A 240 -16.43 2.72 24.74
C ARG A 240 -15.42 3.24 23.71
N ALA A 241 -14.20 3.57 24.14
CA ALA A 241 -13.15 4.04 23.25
C ALA A 241 -12.77 3.00 22.18
N MET A 242 -12.65 1.72 22.57
CA MET A 242 -12.39 0.62 21.64
C MET A 242 -13.52 0.43 20.63
N ALA A 243 -14.78 0.52 21.08
CA ALA A 243 -15.94 0.41 20.20
C ALA A 243 -16.02 1.56 19.19
N ILE A 244 -15.71 2.80 19.62
CA ILE A 244 -15.64 3.97 18.72
C ILE A 244 -14.55 3.77 17.67
N LEU A 245 -13.37 3.28 18.08
CA LEU A 245 -12.26 3.06 17.16
C LEU A 245 -12.57 1.93 16.15
N ASP A 246 -13.25 0.87 16.58
CA ASP A 246 -13.72 -0.21 15.69
C ASP A 246 -14.79 0.30 14.70
N LEU A 247 -15.72 1.13 15.14
CA LEU A 247 -16.70 1.78 14.25
C LEU A 247 -16.00 2.67 13.22
N LEU A 248 -15.02 3.46 13.66
CA LEU A 248 -14.28 4.36 12.80
C LEU A 248 -13.42 3.59 11.79
N PHE A 249 -12.87 2.44 12.17
CA PHE A 249 -12.20 1.53 11.24
C PHE A 249 -13.15 1.06 10.13
N LEU A 250 -14.39 0.68 10.46
CA LEU A 250 -15.40 0.32 9.46
C LEU A 250 -15.75 1.48 8.52
N VAL A 251 -15.83 2.71 9.04
CA VAL A 251 -16.03 3.92 8.22
C VAL A 251 -14.88 4.10 7.23
N HIS A 252 -13.63 3.92 7.66
CA HIS A 252 -12.47 3.99 6.77
C HIS A 252 -12.48 2.89 5.70
N VAL A 253 -12.87 1.66 6.05
CA VAL A 253 -13.04 0.56 5.07
C VAL A 253 -14.10 0.93 4.02
N PHE A 254 -15.25 1.46 4.45
CA PHE A 254 -16.29 1.92 3.53
C PHE A 254 -15.79 3.05 2.62
N PHE A 255 -15.07 4.02 3.19
CA PHE A 255 -14.52 5.14 2.43
C PHE A 255 -13.51 4.67 1.37
N VAL A 256 -12.62 3.74 1.71
CA VAL A 256 -11.68 3.12 0.75
C VAL A 256 -12.42 2.36 -0.35
N PHE A 257 -13.48 1.61 0.00
CA PHE A 257 -14.32 0.94 -0.99
C PHE A 257 -14.92 1.94 -2.00
N VAL A 258 -15.45 3.06 -1.52
CA VAL A 258 -15.97 4.13 -2.37
C VAL A 258 -14.87 4.71 -3.27
N ILE A 259 -13.67 4.97 -2.73
CA ILE A 259 -12.52 5.44 -3.52
C ILE A 259 -12.19 4.47 -4.66
N VAL A 260 -12.12 3.17 -4.38
CA VAL A 260 -11.83 2.14 -5.39
C VAL A 260 -12.92 2.11 -6.46
N MET A 261 -14.20 2.19 -6.07
CA MET A 261 -15.31 2.21 -7.02
C MET A 261 -15.32 3.46 -7.90
N VAL A 262 -15.08 4.64 -7.31
CA VAL A 262 -15.02 5.92 -8.02
C VAL A 262 -13.84 5.98 -8.96
N THR A 263 -12.65 5.55 -8.53
CA THR A 263 -11.45 5.48 -9.37
C THR A 263 -11.68 4.55 -10.56
N HIS A 264 -12.27 3.37 -10.32
CA HIS A 264 -12.64 2.46 -11.41
C HIS A 264 -13.62 3.09 -12.40
N ALA A 265 -14.70 3.71 -11.92
CA ALA A 265 -15.68 4.38 -12.78
C ALA A 265 -15.08 5.54 -13.57
N ALA A 266 -14.21 6.34 -12.95
CA ALA A 266 -13.53 7.47 -13.60
C ALA A 266 -12.58 6.99 -14.70
N ILE A 267 -11.82 5.92 -14.45
CA ILE A 267 -10.87 5.38 -15.43
C ILE A 267 -11.61 4.69 -16.58
N ALA A 268 -12.69 3.97 -16.30
CA ALA A 268 -13.54 3.36 -17.33
C ALA A 268 -14.15 4.41 -18.28
N LYS A 269 -14.42 5.63 -17.80
CA LYS A 269 -14.91 6.75 -18.62
C LYS A 269 -13.80 7.44 -19.42
N THR A 270 -12.58 7.49 -18.91
CA THR A 270 -11.47 8.27 -19.51
C THR A 270 -10.60 7.45 -20.45
N VAL A 271 -10.51 6.14 -20.25
CA VAL A 271 -9.80 5.25 -21.18
C VAL A 271 -10.75 4.91 -22.32
N PRO A 272 -10.43 5.23 -23.59
CA PRO A 272 -11.19 4.72 -24.70
C PRO A 272 -11.06 3.21 -24.67
N ILE A 273 -12.09 2.53 -24.17
CA ILE A 273 -12.21 1.07 -24.24
C ILE A 273 -12.07 0.78 -25.73
N ARG A 274 -10.94 0.17 -26.12
CA ARG A 274 -10.77 -0.37 -27.46
C ARG A 274 -11.80 -1.48 -27.54
N ARG A 275 -13.05 -1.14 -27.92
CA ARG A 275 -14.15 -2.09 -28.09
C ARG A 275 -13.63 -3.14 -29.05
N LEU A 276 -13.21 -4.27 -28.50
CA LEU A 276 -12.88 -5.47 -29.24
C LEU A 276 -14.24 -5.95 -29.79
N GLY A 277 -14.57 -5.50 -31.00
CA GLY A 277 -15.88 -5.77 -31.60
C GLY A 277 -16.56 -4.57 -32.27
N SER A 278 -15.82 -3.72 -32.99
CA SER A 278 -16.36 -3.32 -34.28
C SER A 278 -16.11 -4.52 -35.18
N TYR A 279 -17.17 -5.24 -35.53
CA TYR A 279 -17.13 -6.30 -36.53
C TYR A 279 -16.51 -5.67 -37.78
N GLU A 280 -15.23 -5.94 -38.03
CA GLU A 280 -14.63 -5.67 -39.33
C GLU A 280 -15.32 -6.68 -40.24
N ALA A 281 -16.40 -6.24 -40.89
CA ALA A 281 -17.10 -7.06 -41.86
C ALA A 281 -16.03 -7.50 -42.86
N LEU A 282 -15.79 -8.82 -42.92
CA LEU A 282 -15.06 -9.42 -44.02
C LEU A 282 -15.62 -8.78 -45.30
N PRO A 283 -14.77 -8.21 -46.18
CA PRO A 283 -15.27 -7.66 -47.43
C PRO A 283 -16.00 -8.80 -48.13
N ASN A 284 -17.33 -8.71 -48.16
CA ASN A 284 -18.12 -9.60 -48.97
C ASN A 284 -17.70 -9.29 -50.40
N VAL A 285 -16.92 -10.21 -50.98
CA VAL A 285 -16.63 -10.23 -52.40
C VAL A 285 -17.92 -10.64 -53.10
N ALA A 286 -18.88 -9.72 -53.15
CA ALA A 286 -20.10 -9.85 -53.92
C ALA A 286 -20.62 -8.46 -54.27
N ALA A 287 -20.50 -8.15 -55.56
CA ALA A 287 -21.10 -7.05 -56.31
C ALA A 287 -20.42 -5.67 -56.20
N SER A 288 -19.35 -5.46 -56.98
CA SER A 288 -19.46 -4.75 -58.28
C SER A 288 -18.08 -4.45 -58.86
N ASP A 289 -17.77 -5.10 -59.99
CA ASP A 289 -16.86 -4.69 -61.07
C ASP A 289 -15.61 -3.85 -60.76
N ALA A 290 -14.44 -4.51 -60.87
CA ALA A 290 -13.52 -4.34 -62.00
C ALA A 290 -12.06 -4.57 -61.55
N ASN A 291 -11.45 -5.60 -62.14
CA ASN A 291 -10.00 -5.78 -62.28
C ASN A 291 -9.16 -5.68 -61.00
N ASN A 292 -9.09 -6.76 -60.21
CA ASN A 292 -7.85 -7.08 -59.51
C ASN A 292 -7.64 -8.60 -59.49
N HIS A 293 -6.57 -9.00 -60.15
CA HIS A 293 -6.16 -10.36 -60.42
C HIS A 293 -5.65 -11.00 -59.10
N ILE A 294 -6.55 -11.56 -58.28
CA ILE A 294 -6.14 -12.42 -57.16
C ILE A 294 -5.80 -13.78 -57.75
N GLN A 295 -4.52 -13.94 -58.07
CA GLN A 295 -3.94 -15.17 -58.59
C GLN A 295 -3.92 -16.21 -57.45
N MET A 296 -4.98 -17.01 -57.35
CA MET A 296 -4.96 -18.18 -56.46
C MET A 296 -3.98 -19.20 -57.03
N LYS A 297 -2.92 -19.48 -56.28
CA LYS A 297 -1.96 -20.54 -56.59
C LYS A 297 -2.67 -21.88 -56.42
N ALA A 298 -3.01 -22.51 -57.54
CA ALA A 298 -3.57 -23.86 -57.55
C ALA A 298 -2.54 -24.83 -56.93
N LEU A 299 -2.93 -25.49 -55.84
CA LEU A 299 -2.25 -26.69 -55.37
C LEU A 299 -2.57 -27.79 -56.38
N ALA A 300 -1.66 -28.02 -57.31
CA ALA A 300 -1.72 -29.18 -58.20
C ALA A 300 -1.68 -30.45 -57.34
N GLY A 301 -2.75 -31.24 -57.43
CA GLY A 301 -2.85 -32.56 -56.83
C GLY A 301 -1.79 -33.50 -57.41
N THR A 302 -1.07 -34.15 -56.52
CA THR A 302 -0.36 -35.40 -56.78
C THR A 302 -1.36 -36.45 -57.25
N GLN A 303 -1.23 -36.93 -58.49
CA GLN A 303 -1.73 -38.24 -58.89
C GLN A 303 -0.55 -39.14 -59.21
N ALA A 304 -0.62 -40.33 -58.60
CA ALA A 304 0.23 -41.49 -58.82
C ALA A 304 0.06 -42.05 -60.25
#